data_AF-A0A967UXN5-F1
#
_entry.id   AF-A0A967UXN5-F1
#
_cell.length_a   1.000
_cell.length_b   1.000
_cell.length_c   1.000
_cell.angle_alpha   90.00
_cell.angle_beta   90.00
_cell.angle_gamma   90.00
#
_symmetry.space_group_name_H-M   'P 1'
#
loop_
_entity.id
_entity.type
_entity.pdbx_description
1 polymer ?
#
loop_
_entity_poly.entity_id
_entity_poly.type
_entity_poly.pdbx_seq_one_letter_code
_entity_poly.pdbx_strand_id
1 'polypeptide(L)'
;MNYRLRDWIIGRQRYWGSPIPIIHRQDGTMEAVADNDLPVILPEGVDFVPTGRSPLTYHEPFLHTVDSEGEPAKRETDTLDTFMCSSWYWFRYLSPHLDTAAFGPEEGAYWLPV
;
A
#
# COMPACT_ATOMS: atom_id res chain seq x y z
N MET A 1 10.58 -11.53 29.82
CA MET A 1 10.23 -10.10 29.69
C MET A 1 9.03 -10.01 28.76
N ASN A 2 7.99 -9.22 29.09
CA ASN A 2 6.78 -9.04 28.27
C ASN A 2 6.48 -7.55 28.11
N TYR A 3 5.92 -7.15 26.96
CA TYR A 3 5.52 -5.77 26.65
C TYR A 3 3.99 -5.65 26.56
N ARG A 4 3.47 -4.46 26.92
CA ARG A 4 2.05 -4.11 26.68
C ARG A 4 1.79 -3.70 25.22
N LEU A 5 2.83 -3.23 24.52
CA LEU A 5 2.76 -2.84 23.11
C LEU A 5 2.31 -4.03 22.25
N ARG A 6 1.48 -3.74 21.25
CA ARG A 6 0.95 -4.70 20.28
C ARG A 6 1.37 -4.29 18.88
N ASP A 7 1.32 -5.24 17.97
CA ASP A 7 1.56 -4.98 16.56
C ASP A 7 0.55 -3.97 16.00
N TRP A 8 1.00 -3.20 15.01
CA TRP A 8 0.17 -2.19 14.38
C TRP A 8 -0.66 -2.80 13.25
N ILE A 9 -1.98 -2.77 13.41
CA ILE A 9 -2.93 -3.18 12.38
C ILE A 9 -3.06 -2.04 11.37
N ILE A 10 -2.52 -2.25 10.17
CA ILE A 10 -2.43 -1.22 9.11
C ILE A 10 -3.48 -1.37 8.01
N GLY A 11 -4.04 -2.56 7.78
CA GLY A 11 -5.05 -2.80 6.74
C GLY A 11 -6.40 -2.20 7.09
N ARG A 12 -7.07 -1.59 6.11
CA ARG A 12 -8.39 -0.97 6.25
C ARG A 12 -9.29 -1.38 5.10
N GLN A 13 -10.50 -1.86 5.43
CA GLN A 13 -11.57 -2.17 4.49
C GLN A 13 -12.27 -0.88 4.02
N ARG A 14 -11.50 0.05 3.44
CA ARG A 14 -11.94 1.36 2.96
C ARG A 14 -11.38 1.58 1.56
N TYR A 15 -12.07 2.39 0.77
CA TYR A 15 -11.59 2.77 -0.56
C TYR A 15 -10.51 3.85 -0.50
N TRP A 16 -10.72 4.90 0.31
CA TRP A 16 -9.85 6.08 0.31
C TRP A 16 -8.59 5.87 1.16
N GLY A 17 -7.59 5.24 0.55
CA GLY A 17 -6.26 5.03 1.12
C GLY A 17 -5.30 4.50 0.05
N SER A 18 -4.02 4.37 0.40
CA SER A 18 -3.04 3.78 -0.50
C SER A 18 -3.28 2.26 -0.61
N PRO A 19 -3.43 1.69 -1.82
CA PRO A 19 -3.47 0.24 -1.98
C PRO A 19 -2.24 -0.43 -1.37
N ILE A 20 -2.45 -1.58 -0.71
CA ILE A 20 -1.36 -2.40 -0.18
C ILE A 20 -0.74 -3.17 -1.36
N PRO A 21 0.59 -3.09 -1.61
CA PRO A 21 1.23 -3.70 -2.78
C PRO A 21 1.49 -5.20 -2.58
N ILE A 22 0.43 -5.96 -2.32
CA ILE A 22 0.46 -7.42 -2.13
C ILE A 22 -0.47 -8.08 -3.14
N ILE A 23 -0.05 -9.24 -3.65
CA ILE A 23 -0.80 -10.12 -4.54
C ILE A 23 -0.99 -11.48 -3.84
N HIS A 24 -2.20 -12.01 -3.90
CA HIS A 24 -2.62 -13.32 -3.40
C HIS A 24 -2.60 -14.32 -4.56
N ARG A 25 -1.75 -15.36 -4.46
CA ARG A 25 -1.57 -16.41 -5.47
C ARG A 25 -2.63 -17.51 -5.32
N GLN A 26 -2.82 -18.33 -6.36
CA GLN A 26 -3.84 -19.40 -6.34
C GLN A 26 -3.53 -20.52 -5.35
N ASP A 27 -2.25 -20.77 -5.10
CA ASP A 27 -1.77 -21.78 -4.15
C ASP A 27 -1.94 -21.37 -2.68
N GLY A 28 -2.47 -20.15 -2.43
CA GLY A 28 -2.72 -19.59 -1.11
C GLY A 28 -1.53 -18.83 -0.52
N THR A 29 -0.43 -18.69 -1.25
CA THR A 29 0.70 -17.84 -0.85
C THR A 29 0.49 -16.38 -1.26
N MET A 30 1.38 -15.51 -0.79
CA MET A 30 1.35 -14.08 -1.10
C MET A 30 2.72 -13.62 -1.58
N GLU A 31 2.73 -12.64 -2.48
CA GLU A 31 3.94 -11.95 -2.93
C GLU A 31 3.75 -10.44 -2.96
N ALA A 32 4.85 -9.70 -2.95
CA ALA A 32 4.82 -8.25 -3.14
C ALA A 32 4.75 -7.91 -4.64
N VAL A 33 4.06 -6.82 -4.96
CA VAL A 33 4.13 -6.22 -6.30
C VAL A 33 5.58 -5.83 -6.59
N ALA A 34 6.07 -6.11 -7.81
CA ALA A 34 7.42 -5.76 -8.21
C ALA A 34 7.64 -4.25 -8.20
N ASP A 35 8.85 -3.80 -7.84
CA ASP A 35 9.19 -2.37 -7.73
C ASP A 35 8.90 -1.58 -9.02
N ASN A 36 9.11 -2.20 -10.19
CA ASN A 36 8.84 -1.59 -11.50
C ASN A 36 7.35 -1.42 -11.81
N ASP A 37 6.48 -2.14 -11.11
CA ASP A 37 5.02 -2.08 -11.27
C ASP A 37 4.38 -1.15 -10.22
N LEU A 38 5.19 -0.52 -9.37
CA LEU A 38 4.74 0.56 -8.49
C LEU A 38 4.60 1.88 -9.27
N PRO A 39 3.64 2.74 -8.89
CA PRO A 39 2.65 2.55 -7.82
C PRO A 39 1.44 1.71 -8.24
N VAL A 40 0.87 0.98 -7.27
CA VAL A 40 -0.49 0.41 -7.42
C VAL A 40 -1.51 1.56 -7.32
N ILE A 41 -2.03 1.98 -8.47
CA ILE A 41 -2.98 3.10 -8.56
C ILE A 41 -4.37 2.68 -8.04
N LEU A 42 -4.95 3.54 -7.19
CA LEU A 42 -6.33 3.40 -6.74
C LEU A 42 -7.28 3.64 -7.94
N PRO A 43 -8.18 2.69 -8.26
CA PRO A 43 -9.04 2.79 -9.43
C PRO A 43 -10.14 3.85 -9.23
N GLU A 44 -10.48 4.58 -10.29
CA GLU A 44 -11.65 5.45 -10.30
C GLU A 44 -12.94 4.67 -10.62
N GLY A 45 -14.10 5.24 -10.32
CA GLY A 45 -15.38 4.66 -10.73
C GLY A 45 -15.81 3.41 -9.95
N VAL A 46 -15.45 3.31 -8.67
CA VAL A 46 -15.80 2.18 -7.80
C VAL A 46 -17.20 2.35 -7.20
N ASP A 47 -17.96 1.24 -7.14
CA ASP A 47 -19.27 1.19 -6.50
C ASP A 47 -19.17 1.05 -4.97
N PHE A 48 -19.85 1.94 -4.25
CA PHE A 48 -19.91 1.93 -2.79
C PHE A 48 -21.14 1.15 -2.30
N VAL A 49 -20.95 -0.15 -2.07
CA VAL A 49 -22.01 -1.03 -1.57
C VAL A 49 -21.92 -1.14 -0.04
N PRO A 50 -23.02 -1.06 0.72
CA PRO A 50 -23.00 -1.10 2.19
C PRO A 50 -22.83 -2.53 2.75
N THR A 51 -21.78 -3.25 2.32
CA THR A 51 -21.50 -4.63 2.73
C THR A 51 -20.50 -4.73 3.88
N GLY A 52 -19.83 -3.63 4.23
CA GLY A 52 -18.74 -3.60 5.21
C GLY A 52 -17.40 -4.13 4.68
N ARG A 53 -17.33 -4.54 3.42
CA ARG A 53 -16.09 -4.92 2.73
C ARG A 53 -15.49 -3.73 2.00
N SER A 54 -14.21 -3.85 1.63
CA SER A 54 -13.57 -2.84 0.77
C SER A 54 -14.31 -2.73 -0.56
N PRO A 55 -14.61 -1.51 -1.05
CA PRO A 55 -15.19 -1.31 -2.38
C PRO A 55 -14.32 -1.91 -3.49
N LEU A 56 -13.00 -1.99 -3.28
CA LEU A 56 -12.04 -2.57 -4.23
C LEU A 56 -12.28 -4.06 -4.50
N THR A 57 -12.92 -4.77 -3.57
CA THR A 57 -13.29 -6.18 -3.74
C THR A 57 -14.29 -6.40 -4.89
N TYR A 58 -15.05 -5.38 -5.27
CA TYR A 58 -16.06 -5.47 -6.34
C TYR A 58 -15.58 -4.88 -7.66
N HIS A 59 -14.41 -4.22 -7.67
CA HIS A 59 -13.84 -3.64 -8.87
C HIS A 59 -12.97 -4.67 -9.60
N GLU A 60 -13.63 -5.49 -10.42
CA GLU A 60 -13.04 -6.61 -11.17
C GLU A 60 -11.71 -6.27 -11.88
N PRO A 61 -11.57 -5.13 -12.61
CA PRO A 61 -10.32 -4.78 -13.29
C PRO A 61 -9.15 -4.44 -12.34
N PHE A 62 -9.44 -4.09 -11.09
CA PHE A 62 -8.41 -3.82 -10.09
C PHE A 62 -8.06 -5.10 -9.33
N LEU A 63 -9.08 -5.89 -8.97
CA LEU A 63 -8.92 -7.10 -8.18
C LEU A 63 -8.06 -8.14 -8.92
N HIS A 64 -8.32 -8.36 -10.21
CA HIS A 64 -7.67 -9.40 -10.98
C HIS A 64 -6.34 -8.94 -11.56
N THR A 65 -5.30 -9.74 -11.35
CA THR A 65 -3.95 -9.50 -11.84
C THR A 65 -3.24 -10.82 -12.14
N VAL A 66 -1.95 -10.79 -12.43
CA VAL A 66 -1.11 -11.99 -12.55
C VAL A 66 0.00 -11.94 -11.51
N ASP A 67 0.46 -13.10 -11.08
CA ASP A 67 1.63 -13.22 -10.22
C ASP A 67 2.94 -13.14 -11.03
N SER A 68 4.07 -13.22 -10.33
CA SER A 68 5.41 -13.19 -10.90
C SER A 68 5.72 -14.36 -11.86
N GLU A 69 4.92 -15.43 -11.82
CA GLU A 69 5.02 -16.58 -12.72
C GLU A 69 4.05 -16.46 -13.92
N GLY A 70 3.22 -15.41 -13.95
CA GLY A 70 2.22 -15.16 -15.00
C GLY A 70 0.88 -15.86 -14.77
N GLU A 71 0.68 -16.47 -13.61
CA GLU A 71 -0.55 -17.18 -13.27
C GLU A 71 -1.61 -16.21 -12.71
N PRO A 72 -2.92 -16.47 -12.90
CA PRO A 72 -3.97 -15.56 -12.46
C PRO A 72 -3.98 -15.40 -10.93
N ALA A 73 -3.94 -14.16 -10.45
CA ALA A 73 -3.85 -13.83 -9.04
C ALA A 73 -4.80 -12.68 -8.66
N LYS A 74 -4.89 -12.35 -7.37
CA LYS A 74 -5.76 -11.27 -6.86
C LYS A 74 -4.97 -10.25 -6.05
N ARG A 75 -5.20 -8.96 -6.29
CA ARG A 75 -4.61 -7.89 -5.47
C ARG A 75 -5.22 -7.85 -4.07
N GLU A 76 -4.42 -7.41 -3.10
CA GLU A 76 -4.95 -6.97 -1.81
C GLU A 76 -5.94 -5.82 -2.01
N THR A 77 -7.08 -5.90 -1.32
CA THR A 77 -8.19 -4.95 -1.46
C THR A 77 -8.29 -4.01 -0.27
N ASP A 78 -7.59 -4.31 0.82
CA ASP A 78 -7.41 -3.36 1.91
C ASP A 78 -6.43 -2.24 1.50
N THR A 79 -6.70 -1.06 2.04
CA THR A 79 -5.80 0.10 1.93
C THR A 79 -5.02 0.30 3.22
N LEU A 80 -3.85 0.95 3.11
CA LEU A 80 -3.06 1.37 4.25
C LEU A 80 -3.79 2.44 5.07
N ASP A 81 -3.72 2.30 6.40
CA ASP A 81 -4.20 3.29 7.35
C ASP A 81 -3.55 4.67 7.13
N THR A 82 -4.31 5.73 7.37
CA THR A 82 -3.88 7.12 7.18
C THR A 82 -2.61 7.48 7.96
N PHE A 83 -2.38 6.86 9.11
CA PHE A 83 -1.18 7.10 9.91
C PHE A 83 0.09 6.61 9.20
N MET A 84 -0.01 5.70 8.22
CA MET A 84 1.14 5.31 7.41
C MET A 84 1.76 6.50 6.70
N CYS A 85 0.95 7.33 6.03
CA CYS A 85 1.43 8.52 5.32
C CYS A 85 1.96 9.58 6.29
N SER A 86 1.31 9.78 7.44
CA SER A 86 1.73 10.79 8.42
C SER A 86 2.93 10.37 9.27
N SER A 87 3.38 9.11 9.20
CA SER A 87 4.52 8.60 9.97
C SER A 87 5.88 8.91 9.34
N TRP A 88 5.92 9.53 8.16
CA TRP A 88 7.18 9.86 7.50
C TRP A 88 7.14 11.12 6.62
N TYR A 89 6.01 11.84 6.54
CA TYR A 89 5.87 13.01 5.66
C TYR A 89 6.94 14.10 5.87
N TRP A 90 7.48 14.24 7.08
CA TRP A 90 8.57 15.19 7.36
C TRP A 90 9.88 14.81 6.65
N PHE A 91 10.15 13.52 6.43
CA PHE A 91 11.27 13.08 5.57
C PHE A 91 11.01 13.48 4.12
N ARG A 92 9.75 13.39 3.66
CA ARG A 92 9.40 13.74 2.28
C ARG A 92 9.58 15.23 1.99
N TYR A 93 9.42 16.12 2.98
CA TYR A 93 9.70 17.54 2.80
C TYR A 93 11.14 17.86 2.43
N LEU A 94 12.09 16.99 2.76
CA LEU A 94 13.51 17.17 2.44
C LEU A 94 13.79 16.97 0.94
N SER A 95 12.95 16.17 0.26
CA SER A 95 13.13 15.86 -1.16
C SER A 95 11.77 15.63 -1.85
N PRO A 96 10.90 16.66 -1.93
CA PRO A 96 9.50 16.49 -2.32
C PRO A 96 9.30 16.03 -3.77
N HIS A 97 10.30 16.28 -4.63
CA HIS A 97 10.26 15.98 -6.06
C HIS A 97 11.11 14.76 -6.45
N LEU A 98 11.70 14.04 -5.48
CA LEU A 98 12.49 12.84 -5.76
C LEU A 98 11.57 11.66 -6.11
N ASP A 99 11.72 11.07 -7.29
CA ASP A 99 10.87 10.00 -7.82
C ASP A 99 11.50 8.60 -7.68
N THR A 100 12.81 8.52 -7.41
CA THR A 100 13.56 7.25 -7.29
C THR A 100 13.65 6.69 -5.87
N ALA A 101 13.28 7.47 -4.85
CA ALA A 101 13.31 7.06 -3.45
C ALA A 101 12.33 7.87 -2.59
N ALA A 102 12.11 7.41 -1.36
CA ALA A 102 11.25 8.10 -0.39
C ALA A 102 11.77 9.52 -0.06
N PHE A 103 13.07 9.66 0.20
CA PHE A 103 13.78 10.92 0.43
C PHE A 103 15.29 10.74 0.15
N GLY A 104 16.01 11.85 -0.10
CA GLY A 104 17.45 11.82 -0.33
C GLY A 104 18.23 11.58 0.97
N PRO A 105 19.14 10.57 1.04
CA PRO A 105 19.92 10.32 2.25
C PRO A 105 20.80 11.50 2.67
N GLU A 106 21.36 12.23 1.71
CA GLU A 106 22.19 13.42 1.97
C GLU A 106 21.36 14.56 2.59
N GLU A 107 20.16 14.81 2.05
CA GLU A 107 19.21 15.78 2.61
C GLU A 107 18.77 15.37 4.03
N GLY A 108 18.52 14.07 4.23
CA GLY A 108 18.24 13.50 5.55
C GLY A 108 19.36 13.76 6.56
N ALA A 109 20.61 13.54 6.16
CA ALA A 109 21.77 13.78 7.03
C ALA A 109 21.98 15.28 7.35
N TYR A 110 21.56 16.17 6.46
CA TYR A 110 21.71 17.61 6.64
C TYR A 110 20.61 18.22 7.51
N TRP A 111 19.35 17.86 7.26
CA TRP A 111 18.19 18.50 7.88
C TRP A 111 17.68 17.83 9.16
N LEU A 112 18.07 16.59 9.45
CA LEU A 112 17.55 15.83 10.59
C LEU A 112 18.56 15.67 11.73
N PRO A 113 18.10 15.49 12.98
CA PRO A 113 16.69 15.51 13.42
C PRO A 113 16.09 16.91 13.35
N VAL A 114 14.75 16.98 13.38
CA VAL A 114 14.00 18.24 13.53
C VAL A 114 14.39 18.97 14.81
#